data_AF-A0AAV9FBR1-F1
#
_entry.id   AF-A0AAV9FBR1-F1
#
_cell.length_a   1.000
_cell.length_b   1.000
_cell.length_c   1.000
_cell.angle_alpha   90.00
_cell.angle_beta   90.00
_cell.angle_gamma   90.00
#
_symmetry.space_group_name_H-M   'P 1'
#
loop_
_entity.id
_entity.type
_entity.pdbx_description
1 polymer ?
#
loop_
_entity_poly.entity_id
_entity_poly.type
_entity_poly.pdbx_seq_one_letter_code
_entity_poly.pdbx_strand_id
1 'polypeptide(L)'
;MEDSTSTRLIVDIDIKSQFEVVRPTRAYTQLSNAIPTIFLGNEEKLNRVVSLLCSASHQSLKESDLHIPRWRKARYMKSKWLSCFQKSFIVSCFQVKEMV
;
A
#
# COMPACT_ATOMS: atom_id res chain seq x y z
N MET A 1 -36.25 -2.02 -8.21
CA MET A 1 -35.56 -0.94 -7.48
C MET A 1 -34.31 -1.58 -6.92
N GLU A 2 -33.24 -1.57 -7.70
CA GLU A 2 -32.01 -2.31 -7.39
C GLU A 2 -30.87 -1.37 -7.75
N ASP A 3 -30.40 -0.64 -6.75
CA ASP A 3 -29.21 0.19 -6.91
C ASP A 3 -28.02 -0.75 -6.95
N SER A 4 -27.61 -1.09 -8.17
CA SER A 4 -26.35 -1.77 -8.46
C SER A 4 -25.19 -0.87 -8.05
N THR A 5 -24.99 -0.70 -6.74
CA THR A 5 -23.79 -0.10 -6.17
C THR A 5 -22.65 -1.07 -6.40
N SER A 6 -22.10 -1.07 -7.62
CA SER A 6 -20.88 -1.80 -7.93
C SER A 6 -19.75 -1.21 -7.09
N THR A 7 -19.66 -1.66 -5.84
CA THR A 7 -18.66 -1.19 -4.89
C THR A 7 -17.34 -1.70 -5.41
N ARG A 8 -16.45 -0.78 -5.79
CA ARG A 8 -15.12 -1.09 -6.29
C ARG A 8 -14.34 -1.76 -5.16
N LEU A 9 -14.13 -3.07 -5.30
CA LEU A 9 -13.32 -3.87 -4.40
C LEU A 9 -11.90 -3.95 -4.94
N ILE A 10 -10.94 -3.66 -4.07
CA ILE A 10 -9.52 -3.71 -4.37
C ILE A 10 -8.97 -4.97 -3.71
N VAL A 11 -8.27 -5.78 -4.51
CA VAL A 11 -7.66 -7.03 -4.07
C VAL A 11 -6.16 -6.94 -4.35
N ASP A 12 -5.35 -6.92 -3.30
CA ASP A 12 -3.89 -7.07 -3.43
C ASP A 12 -3.47 -8.34 -2.70
N ILE A 13 -2.81 -9.26 -3.40
CA ILE A 13 -2.43 -10.57 -2.85
C ILE A 13 -1.15 -10.46 -2.00
N ASP A 14 -0.37 -9.40 -2.19
CA ASP A 14 0.89 -9.18 -1.48
C ASP A 14 1.12 -7.68 -1.25
N ILE A 15 0.23 -7.06 -0.48
CA ILE A 15 0.37 -5.64 -0.12
C ILE A 15 1.61 -5.42 0.75
N LYS A 16 2.02 -6.43 1.52
CA LYS A 16 3.13 -6.34 2.47
C LYS A 16 4.46 -6.06 1.76
N SER A 17 4.73 -6.72 0.63
CA SER A 17 5.98 -6.49 -0.12
C SER A 17 6.10 -5.08 -0.68
N GLN A 18 4.99 -4.38 -0.91
CA GLN A 18 5.00 -2.99 -1.37
C GLN A 18 5.54 -2.00 -0.32
N PHE A 19 5.58 -2.42 0.95
CA PHE A 19 6.00 -1.59 2.07
C PHE A 19 7.27 -2.12 2.75
N GLU A 20 7.98 -3.10 2.18
CA GLU A 20 9.23 -3.59 2.77
C GLU A 20 10.29 -2.48 2.88
N VAL A 21 10.99 -2.39 4.02
CA VAL A 21 12.02 -1.37 4.32
C VAL A 21 13.36 -2.08 4.54
N VAL A 22 14.47 -1.53 4.00
CA VAL A 22 15.82 -2.10 4.12
C VAL A 22 16.30 -2.19 5.58
N ARG A 23 15.93 -1.21 6.41
CA ARG A 23 16.24 -1.17 7.85
C ARG A 23 14.97 -0.82 8.63
N PRO A 24 14.10 -1.81 8.92
CA PRO A 24 12.88 -1.54 9.66
C PRO A 24 13.23 -1.25 11.12
N THR A 25 12.66 -0.19 11.68
CA THR A 25 12.75 0.06 13.12
C THR A 25 11.90 -0.97 13.86
N ARG A 26 12.10 -1.13 15.18
CA ARG A 26 11.34 -2.10 15.97
C ARG A 26 9.82 -1.84 15.89
N ALA A 27 9.43 -0.56 15.94
CA ALA A 27 8.05 -0.14 15.78
C ALA A 27 7.50 -0.48 14.39
N TYR A 28 8.30 -0.27 13.33
CA TYR A 28 7.90 -0.62 11.97
C TYR A 28 7.74 -2.13 11.77
N THR A 29 8.63 -2.93 12.37
CA THR A 29 8.57 -4.40 12.29
C THR A 29 7.30 -4.94 12.92
N GLN A 30 6.90 -4.41 14.09
CA GLN A 30 5.64 -4.78 14.74
C GLN A 30 4.44 -4.44 13.87
N LEU A 31 4.42 -3.24 13.28
CA LEU A 31 3.37 -2.83 12.36
C LEU A 31 3.35 -3.74 11.12
N SER A 32 4.49 -3.99 10.50
CA SER A 32 4.62 -4.84 9.30
C SER A 32 4.11 -6.26 9.54
N ASN A 33 4.29 -6.80 10.75
CA ASN A 33 3.78 -8.11 11.13
C ASN A 33 2.27 -8.13 11.42
N ALA A 34 1.69 -6.98 11.80
CA ALA A 34 0.24 -6.86 12.01
C ALA A 34 -0.55 -6.66 10.70
N ILE A 35 0.12 -6.32 9.60
CA ILE A 35 -0.53 -6.13 8.29
C ILE A 35 -0.87 -7.49 7.68
N PRO A 36 -2.09 -7.69 7.17
CA PRO A 36 -2.41 -8.88 6.40
C PRO A 36 -1.67 -8.87 5.06
N THR A 37 -1.12 -10.02 4.65
CA THR A 37 -0.45 -10.18 3.34
C THR A 37 -1.40 -9.87 2.18
N ILE A 38 -2.66 -10.30 2.32
CA ILE A 38 -3.71 -10.09 1.34
C ILE A 38 -4.60 -8.94 1.81
N PHE A 39 -4.72 -7.90 0.99
CA PHE A 39 -5.64 -6.79 1.21
C PHE A 39 -6.92 -7.01 0.39
N LEU A 40 -8.06 -6.97 1.07
CA LEU A 40 -9.39 -6.97 0.48
C LEU A 40 -10.19 -5.82 1.07
N GLY A 41 -10.57 -4.85 0.25
CA GLY A 41 -11.39 -3.74 0.76
C GLY A 41 -11.74 -2.67 -0.25
N ASN A 42 -12.55 -1.71 0.22
CA ASN A 42 -12.97 -0.56 -0.56
C ASN A 42 -11.84 0.49 -0.64
N GLU A 43 -12.01 1.46 -1.53
CA GLU A 43 -11.08 2.58 -1.73
C GLU A 43 -10.77 3.35 -0.44
N GLU A 44 -11.76 3.57 0.43
CA GLU A 44 -11.56 4.26 1.71
C GLU A 44 -10.65 3.47 2.67
N LYS A 45 -10.87 2.16 2.77
CA LYS A 45 -10.05 1.27 3.60
C LYS A 45 -8.62 1.26 3.10
N LEU A 46 -8.45 1.16 1.77
CA LEU A 46 -7.12 1.22 1.17
C LEU A 46 -6.43 2.54 1.47
N ASN A 47 -7.13 3.66 1.30
CA ASN A 47 -6.59 4.99 1.56
C ASN A 47 -6.06 5.14 3.01
N ARG A 48 -6.81 4.62 3.99
CA ARG A 48 -6.40 4.63 5.40
C ARG A 48 -5.16 3.76 5.64
N VAL A 49 -5.18 2.53 5.14
CA VAL A 49 -4.05 1.59 5.28
C VAL A 49 -2.80 2.16 4.61
N VAL A 50 -2.88 2.58 3.35
CA VAL A 50 -1.74 3.17 2.62
C VAL A 50 -1.19 4.41 3.32
N SER A 51 -2.07 5.31 3.81
CA SER A 51 -1.62 6.47 4.59
C SER A 51 -0.85 6.07 5.84
N LEU A 52 -1.39 5.12 6.63
CA LEU A 52 -0.74 4.62 7.85
C LEU A 52 0.64 4.02 7.55
N LEU A 53 0.70 3.16 6.53
CA LEU A 53 1.92 2.46 6.15
C LEU A 53 2.97 3.41 5.58
N CYS A 54 2.58 4.37 4.74
CA CYS A 54 3.49 5.39 4.25
C CYS A 54 4.06 6.23 5.39
N SER A 55 3.25 6.64 6.37
CA SER A 55 3.73 7.41 7.53
C SER A 55 4.72 6.62 8.38
N ALA A 56 4.40 5.37 8.71
CA ALA A 56 5.29 4.51 9.48
C ALA A 56 6.59 4.18 8.71
N SER A 57 6.49 3.97 7.39
CA SER A 57 7.65 3.75 6.53
C SER A 57 8.55 4.98 6.52
N HIS A 58 7.95 6.16 6.33
CA HIS A 58 8.66 7.43 6.31
C HIS A 58 9.41 7.68 7.63
N GLN A 59 8.79 7.36 8.76
CA GLN A 59 9.44 7.43 10.06
C GLN A 59 10.63 6.47 10.15
N SER A 60 10.46 5.21 9.74
CA SER A 60 11.55 4.22 9.76
C SER A 60 12.73 4.61 8.86
N LEU A 61 12.44 5.15 7.67
CA LEU A 61 13.48 5.62 6.74
C LEU A 61 14.19 6.86 7.30
N LYS A 62 13.45 7.80 7.91
CA LYS A 62 14.02 9.00 8.52
C LYS A 62 14.91 8.66 9.72
N GLU A 63 14.50 7.72 10.56
CA GLU A 63 15.30 7.23 11.69
C GLU A 63 16.56 6.49 11.23
N SER A 64 16.52 5.88 10.04
CA SER A 64 17.66 5.16 9.45
C SER A 64 18.53 6.01 8.52
N ASP A 65 18.27 7.32 8.43
CA ASP A 65 18.92 8.27 7.50
C ASP A 65 18.92 7.79 6.03
N LEU A 66 17.79 7.20 5.61
CA LEU A 66 17.59 6.73 4.25
C LEU A 66 16.69 7.69 3.46
N HIS A 67 17.06 7.96 2.21
CA HIS A 67 16.25 8.77 1.30
C HIS A 67 14.90 8.10 1.05
N ILE A 68 13.80 8.84 1.19
CA ILE A 68 12.46 8.33 0.88
C ILE A 68 12.22 8.39 -0.62
N PRO A 69 12.08 7.25 -1.29
CA PRO A 69 11.88 7.25 -2.72
C PRO A 69 10.51 7.80 -3.09
N ARG A 70 10.39 8.37 -4.29
CA ARG A 70 9.16 9.06 -4.74
C ARG A 70 7.95 8.12 -4.77
N TRP A 71 8.15 6.82 -5.04
CA TRP A 71 7.09 5.81 -5.05
C TRP A 71 6.54 5.49 -3.65
N ARG A 72 7.31 5.74 -2.59
CA ARG A 72 6.87 5.56 -1.18
C ARG A 72 5.97 6.67 -0.66
N LYS A 73 5.67 7.68 -1.48
CA LYS A 73 4.72 8.74 -1.10
C LYS A 73 3.30 8.21 -1.19
N ALA A 74 2.49 8.51 -0.17
CA ALA A 74 1.09 8.07 -0.10
C ALA A 74 0.29 8.42 -1.37
N ARG A 75 0.54 9.58 -2.00
CA ARG A 75 -0.11 9.95 -3.26
C ARG A 75 0.15 8.95 -4.39
N TYR A 76 1.40 8.51 -4.55
CA TYR A 76 1.81 7.62 -5.64
C TYR A 76 1.25 6.22 -5.38
N MET A 77 1.41 5.75 -4.15
CA MET A 77 0.85 4.50 -3.68
C MET A 77 -0.67 4.47 -3.90
N LYS A 78 -1.42 5.47 -3.44
CA LYS A 78 -2.86 5.56 -3.69
C LYS A 78 -3.22 5.50 -5.17
N SER A 79 -2.52 6.28 -6.01
CA SER A 79 -2.74 6.25 -7.46
C SER A 79 -2.45 4.88 -8.08
N LYS A 80 -1.50 4.10 -7.56
CA LYS A 80 -1.21 2.73 -8.04
C LYS A 80 -2.46 1.85 -8.05
N TRP A 81 -3.31 1.95 -7.03
CA TRP A 81 -4.55 1.18 -6.95
C TRP A 81 -5.78 1.94 -7.44
N LEU A 82 -5.83 3.27 -7.29
CA LEU A 82 -7.02 4.06 -7.66
C LEU A 82 -7.04 4.48 -9.14
N SER A 83 -5.91 4.42 -9.85
CA SER A 83 -5.84 4.83 -11.26
C SER A 83 -6.43 3.82 -12.24
N CYS A 84 -6.68 2.56 -11.84
CA CYS A 84 -7.27 1.56 -12.72
C CYS A 84 -8.80 1.69 -12.77
N PHE A 85 -9.28 2.62 -13.59
CA PHE A 85 -10.70 2.98 -13.64
C PHE A 85 -11.64 1.96 -14.30
N GLN A 86 -11.12 0.86 -14.89
CA GLN A 86 -11.85 0.06 -15.88
C GLN A 86 -12.07 -1.44 -15.55
N LYS A 87 -11.66 -1.95 -14.37
CA LYS A 87 -11.86 -3.37 -14.03
C LYS A 87 -12.49 -3.54 -12.66
N SER A 88 -13.58 -4.31 -12.60
CA SER A 88 -14.33 -4.68 -11.40
C SER A 88 -13.49 -5.43 -10.36
N PHE A 89 -12.34 -5.95 -10.77
CA PHE A 89 -11.30 -6.52 -9.92
C PHE A 89 -9.95 -5.94 -10.34
N ILE A 90 -9.30 -5.21 -9.43
CA ILE A 90 -7.94 -4.73 -9.62
C ILE A 90 -7.02 -5.82 -9.10
N VAL A 91 -6.41 -6.57 -10.01
CA VAL A 91 -5.23 -7.39 -9.70
C VAL A 91 -4.03 -6.47 -9.90
N SER A 92 -3.32 -6.12 -8.84
CA SER A 92 -2.08 -5.35 -8.93
C SER A 92 -1.02 -6.18 -9.66
N CYS A 93 -0.97 -6.01 -10.99
CA CYS A 93 0.13 -6.54 -11.80
C CYS A 93 1.39 -5.72 -11.49
N PHE A 94 2.47 -6.43 -11.20
CA PHE A 94 3.78 -5.93 -10.78
C PHE A 94 4.22 -4.64 -11.51
N GLN A 95 4.52 -3.59 -10.74
CA GLN A 95 5.40 -2.51 -11.20
C GLN A 95 6.64 -2.48 -10.30
N VAL A 96 7.74 -2.88 -10.92
CA VAL A 96 9.16 -2.64 -10.62
C VAL A 96 9.50 -2.59 -9.13
N LYS A 97 9.90 -3.75 -8.60
CA LYS A 97 10.79 -3.82 -7.44
C LYS A 97 12.17 -3.35 -7.90
N GLU A 98 12.47 -2.07 -7.73
CA GLU A 98 13.87 -1.66 -7.60
C GLU A 98 14.27 -1.86 -6.14
N MET A 99 14.84 -3.03 -5.89
CA MET A 99 15.65 -3.37 -4.73
C MET A 99 17.05 -3.68 -5.29
N VAL A 100 17.81 -2.62 -5.59
CA VAL A 100 19.27 -2.53 -5.38
C VAL A 100 19.55 -1.07 -5.02
#